data_AF-A0A382WLU3-F1
#
_entry.id   AF-A0A382WLU3-F1
#
_cell.length_a   1.000
_cell.length_b   1.000
_cell.length_c   1.000
_cell.angle_alpha   90.00
_cell.angle_beta   90.00
_cell.angle_gamma   90.00
#
_symmetry.space_group_name_H-M   'P 1'
#
loop_
_entity.id
_entity.type
_entity.pdbx_description
1 polymer ?
#
loop_
_entity_poly.entity_id
_entity_poly.type
_entity_poly.pdbx_seq_one_letter_code
_entity_poly.pdbx_strand_id
1 'polypeptide(L)' 'MENLLDGWGLTVVTFSPLVGVALMLLIPRYQEDRHKLVALVTSLWVALVAVLLLIEFDIGHTDRL' A
#
# COMPACT_ATOMS: atom_id res chain seq x y z
N MET A 1 -10.48 -14.03 -12.47
CA MET A 1 -9.77 -12.74 -12.48
C MET A 1 -8.38 -13.06 -11.99
N GLU A 2 -7.33 -12.75 -12.76
CA GLU A 2 -5.95 -12.83 -12.26
C GLU A 2 -5.92 -12.05 -10.95
N ASN A 3 -5.63 -12.76 -9.86
CA ASN A 3 -5.84 -12.23 -8.53
C ASN A 3 -4.82 -11.11 -8.35
N LEU A 4 -5.21 -9.97 -7.77
CA LEU A 4 -4.25 -8.95 -7.31
C LEU A 4 -3.18 -9.55 -6.35
N LEU A 5 -3.46 -10.76 -5.85
CA LEU A 5 -2.66 -11.65 -5.02
C LEU A 5 -1.85 -12.73 -5.76
N ASP A 6 -1.82 -12.78 -7.09
CA ASP A 6 -0.94 -13.68 -7.88
C ASP A 6 0.55 -13.25 -7.79
N GLY A 7 1.02 -13.00 -6.57
CA GLY A 7 2.42 -12.75 -6.19
C GLY A 7 2.74 -11.29 -5.82
N TRP A 8 1.99 -10.31 -6.32
CA TRP A 8 2.42 -8.89 -6.23
C TRP A 8 1.69 -8.06 -5.17
N GLY A 9 0.58 -8.54 -4.62
CA GLY A 9 -0.21 -7.80 -3.63
C GLY A 9 0.60 -7.37 -2.40
N LEU A 10 1.47 -8.25 -1.88
CA LEU A 10 2.34 -7.95 -0.75
C LEU A 10 3.42 -6.93 -1.14
N THR A 11 4.04 -7.07 -2.32
CA THR A 11 5.00 -6.10 -2.85
C THR A 11 4.37 -4.70 -2.95
N VAL A 12 3.16 -4.61 -3.50
CA VAL A 12 2.43 -3.35 -3.63
C VAL A 12 2.19 -2.73 -2.26
N VAL A 13 1.70 -3.48 -1.28
CA VAL A 13 1.40 -2.95 0.06
C VAL A 13 2.67 -2.50 0.79
N THR A 14 3.77 -3.26 0.68
CA THR A 14 5.04 -2.98 1.36
C THR A 14 5.77 -1.78 0.77
N PHE A 15 5.76 -1.60 -0.56
CA PHE A 15 6.52 -0.54 -1.22
C PHE A 15 5.72 0.72 -1.56
N SER A 16 4.38 0.69 -1.48
CA SER A 16 3.53 1.89 -1.65
C SER A 16 3.94 3.09 -0.78
N PRO A 17 4.36 2.93 0.50
CA PRO A 17 4.85 4.04 1.30
C PRO A 17 6.05 4.78 0.68
N LEU A 18 6.95 4.07 0.00
CA LEU A 18 8.11 4.70 -0.65
C LEU A 18 7.69 5.60 -1.81
N VAL A 19 6.62 5.25 -2.52
CA VAL A 19 6.03 6.11 -3.57
C VAL A 19 5.50 7.39 -2.94
N GLY A 20 4.80 7.30 -1.80
CA GLY A 20 4.35 8.46 -1.05
C GLY A 20 5.50 9.38 -0.62
N VAL A 21 6.61 8.80 -0.14
CA VAL A 21 7.83 9.55 0.18
C VAL A 21 8.44 10.20 -1.06
N ALA A 22 8.53 9.48 -2.18
CA ALA A 22 9.06 10.02 -3.43
C ALA A 22 8.23 11.23 -3.91
N LEU A 23 6.91 11.19 -3.77
CA LEU A 23 6.03 12.33 -4.06
C LEU A 23 6.29 13.50 -3.10
N MET A 24 6.49 13.23 -1.81
CA MET A 24 6.85 14.26 -0.82
C MET A 24 8.17 14.96 -1.15
N LEU A 25 9.16 14.27 -1.75
CA LEU A 25 10.42 14.89 -2.16
C LEU A 25 10.23 15.98 -3.22
N LEU A 26 9.17 15.90 -4.01
CA LEU A 26 8.81 16.94 -5.00
C LEU A 26 8.07 18.12 -4.38
N ILE A 27 7.62 18.00 -3.12
CA ILE A 27 6.84 19.02 -2.42
C ILE A 27 7.79 19.88 -1.56
N PRO A 28 7.84 21.21 -1.78
CA PRO A 28 8.65 22.11 -0.98
C PRO A 28 8.33 22.03 0.52
N ARG A 29 9.36 22.13 1.37
CA ARG A 29 9.25 22.01 2.84
C ARG A 29 8.29 23.01 3.50
N TYR A 30 8.10 24.20 2.92
CA TYR A 30 7.18 25.20 3.48
C TYR A 30 5.70 24.85 3.29
N GLN A 31 5.38 23.81 2.51
CA GLN A 31 4.01 23.35 2.25
C GLN A 31 3.65 22.13 3.10
N GLU A 32 3.71 22.30 4.42
CA GLU A 32 3.49 21.24 5.40
C GLU A 32 2.15 20.51 5.21
N ASP A 33 1.08 21.24 4.89
CA ASP A 33 -0.25 20.66 4.68
C ASP A 33 -0.29 19.71 3.48
N ARG A 34 0.50 19.97 2.43
CA ARG A 34 0.61 19.06 1.29
C ARG A 34 1.36 17.78 1.65
N HIS A 35 2.39 17.87 2.49
CA HIS A 35 3.07 16.69 3.04
C HIS A 35 2.11 15.84 3.88
N LYS A 36 1.31 16.46 4.75
CA LYS A 36 0.30 15.77 5.56
C LYS A 36 -0.77 15.09 4.71
N LEU A 37 -1.25 15.75 3.66
CA LEU A 37 -2.23 15.18 2.74
C LEU A 37 -1.66 13.96 2.02
N VAL A 38 -0.43 14.06 1.48
CA VAL A 38 0.22 12.91 0.82
C VAL A 38 0.42 11.76 1.80
N ALA A 39 0.82 12.05 3.04
CA ALA A 39 0.96 11.03 4.09
C ALA A 39 -0.36 10.32 4.37
N LEU A 40 -1.45 11.09 4.50
CA LEU A 40 -2.79 10.58 4.77
C LEU A 40 -3.33 9.72 3.62
N VAL A 41 -3.20 10.20 2.38
CA VAL A 41 -3.65 9.44 1.20
C VAL A 41 -2.85 8.15 1.06
N THR A 42 -1.54 8.21 1.26
CA THR A 42 -0.67 7.02 1.18
C THR A 42 -1.01 6.00 2.27
N SER A 43 -1.26 6.43 3.50
CA SER A 43 -1.61 5.51 4.60
C SER A 43 -2.99 4.87 4.38
N LEU A 44 -3.98 5.64 3.92
CA LEU A 44 -5.30 5.11 3.55
C LEU A 44 -5.21 4.09 2.41
N TRP A 45 -4.39 4.38 1.39
CA TRP A 45 -4.15 3.45 0.29
C TRP A 45 -3.54 2.13 0.77
N VAL A 46 -2.49 2.20 1.59
CA VAL A 46 -1.84 1.01 2.16
C VAL A 46 -2.82 0.20 3.01
N ALA A 47 -3.62 0.87 3.84
CA ALA A 47 -4.63 0.21 4.66
C ALA A 47 -5.71 -0.49 3.81
N LEU A 48 -6.19 0.16 2.75
CA LEU A 48 -7.16 -0.41 1.82
C LEU A 48 -6.60 -1.68 1.16
N VAL A 49 -5.39 -1.61 0.60
CA VAL A 49 -4.74 -2.76 -0.04
C VAL A 49 -4.54 -3.88 0.98
N ALA A 50 -4.07 -3.58 2.20
CA ALA A 50 -3.90 -4.58 3.25
C ALA A 50 -5.22 -5.28 3.60
N VAL A 51 -6.34 -4.55 3.71
CA VAL A 51 -7.66 -5.15 3.96
C VAL A 51 -8.10 -6.03 2.80
N LEU A 52 -7.89 -5.61 1.56
CA LEU A 52 -8.20 -6.44 0.39
C LEU A 52 -7.37 -7.73 0.38
N LEU A 53 -6.08 -7.66 0.74
CA LEU A 53 -5.25 -8.85 0.89
C LEU A 53 -5.79 -9.78 1.98
N LEU A 54 -6.21 -9.23 3.14
CA LEU A 54 -6.76 -10.05 4.23
C LEU A 54 -8.07 -10.75 3.84
N ILE A 55 -8.92 -10.12 3.03
CA ILE A 55 -10.19 -10.70 2.58
C ILE A 55 -9.95 -11.87 1.62
N GLU A 56 -8.97 -11.74 0.72
CA GLU A 56 -8.67 -12.75 -0.31
C GLU A 56 -7.60 -13.76 0.14
N PHE A 57 -6.95 -13.55 1.29
CA PHE A 57 -5.98 -14.49 1.84
C PHE A 57 -6.67 -15.79 2.31
N ASP A 58 -6.46 -16.86 1.54
CA ASP A 58 -6.98 -18.19 1.87
C ASP A 58 -6.04 -18.93 2.84
N ILE A 59 -6.40 -18.91 4.13
CA ILE A 59 -5.68 -19.63 5.20
C ILE A 59 -5.75 -21.16 5.00
N GLY A 60 -6.80 -21.67 4.33
CA GLY A 60 -7.07 -23.10 4.17
C GLY A 60 -6.11 -23.83 3.22
N HIS A 61 -5.41 -23.10 2.34
CA HIS A 61 -4.42 -23.66 1.41
C HIS A 61 -2.98 -23.68 1.97
N THR A 62 -2.78 -23.28 3.23
CA THR A 62 -1.45 -23.29 3.88
C THR A 62 -0.92 -24.71 4.13
N ASP A 63 -1.78 -25.73 4.08
CA ASP A 63 -1.46 -27.15 4.32
C ASP A 63 -0.66 -27.82 3.18
N ARG A 64 -0.27 -27.06 2.14
CA ARG A 64 0.51 -27.55 0.98
C ARG A 64 1.87 -26.86 0.79
N LEU A 65 2.37 -26.19 1.83
CA LEU A 65 3.74 -25.64 1.84
C LEU A 65 4.71 -26.56 2.58
#